data_AF-H0GRZ7-F1
#
_entry.id   AF-H0GRZ7-F1
#
_cell.length_a   1.000
_cell.length_b   1.000
_cell.length_c   1.000
_cell.angle_alpha   90.00
_cell.angle_beta   90.00
_cell.angle_gamma   90.00
#
_symmetry.space_group_name_H-M   'P 1'
#
loop_
_entity.id
_entity.type
_entity.pdbx_description
1 polymer ?
#
loop_
_entity_poly.entity_id
_entity_poly.type
_entity_poly.pdbx_seq_one_letter_code
_entity_poly.pdbx_strand_id
1 'polypeptide(L)'
;MMRSWPNTYGSALNCSVFDGHGKKGAQLSQLLADKLCDSLDHREPCWGKQDLKRLVQEYARRFPEGNYWKHKLATFEKFYEKFIRNCNSKQELLLMEEGDNAVLVQNGGRMIFDKMGNIIDKIALLTELDRLRLFYGFAKFDLDQCCDLGTAAGSTASSIFLYPYDNPNTPVNGGKDDDSWIISHSGLLKLIVTQVGDSKIILCDQDGIAHSLTTTHHTNSSRERRRLSLDPSGLNPDAFGETRFLNNFANTRSFGDVAGKPYGISSEPDIFSFLIGNTLHLPRPERSKLPFNGDECFLALVTDGISNKLADQEVVDLITSTVNSWGLKKATPQFVAEETIKFIQAIASKHSDNATCLVVRLSNWGNWPNVDRTGLQRETKLINAQSSETKLN
;
A
#
# COMPACT_ATOMS: atom_id res chain seq x y z
N MET A 1 -6.08 9.17 -9.33
CA MET A 1 -6.90 9.07 -10.56
C MET A 1 -7.64 7.74 -10.52
N MET A 2 -8.94 7.69 -10.81
CA MET A 2 -9.76 6.47 -10.80
C MET A 2 -9.87 5.96 -12.25
N ARG A 3 -9.40 4.74 -12.54
CA ARG A 3 -9.50 4.11 -13.88
C ARG A 3 -9.85 2.64 -13.73
N SER A 4 -10.49 2.09 -14.76
CA SER A 4 -10.83 0.68 -14.95
C SER A 4 -9.77 -0.06 -15.82
N TRP A 5 -9.45 -1.33 -15.52
CA TRP A 5 -8.21 -1.99 -16.00
C TRP A 5 -8.33 -3.43 -16.51
N PRO A 6 -8.20 -3.75 -17.80
CA PRO A 6 -8.34 -5.13 -18.27
C PRO A 6 -7.11 -6.01 -17.96
N ASN A 7 -7.16 -6.79 -16.87
CA ASN A 7 -6.18 -7.85 -16.57
C ASN A 7 -6.71 -9.24 -17.02
N THR A 8 -5.94 -10.31 -16.84
CA THR A 8 -6.38 -11.73 -16.93
C THR A 8 -7.63 -12.04 -16.07
N TYR A 9 -7.99 -11.14 -15.16
CA TYR A 9 -9.15 -11.19 -14.27
C TYR A 9 -10.24 -10.14 -14.58
N GLY A 10 -10.21 -9.46 -15.74
CA GLY A 10 -11.20 -8.42 -16.12
C GLY A 10 -10.81 -7.00 -15.69
N SER A 11 -11.74 -6.02 -15.79
CA SER A 11 -11.48 -4.62 -15.41
C SER A 11 -11.23 -4.48 -13.90
N ALA A 12 -10.08 -3.94 -13.48
CA ALA A 12 -9.77 -3.64 -12.08
C ALA A 12 -10.13 -2.19 -11.76
N LEU A 13 -10.31 -1.82 -10.50
CA LEU A 13 -10.24 -0.43 -10.06
C LEU A 13 -8.85 -0.19 -9.48
N ASN A 14 -8.12 0.82 -10.00
CA ASN A 14 -6.83 1.23 -9.44
C ASN A 14 -6.93 2.62 -8.82
N CYS A 15 -6.39 2.74 -7.61
CA CYS A 15 -6.24 3.99 -6.89
C CYS A 15 -4.84 4.03 -6.26
N SER A 16 -4.13 5.14 -6.46
CA SER A 16 -2.79 5.35 -5.93
C SER A 16 -2.66 6.72 -5.27
N VAL A 17 -1.82 6.77 -4.24
CA VAL A 17 -1.32 8.00 -3.62
C VAL A 17 0.20 8.01 -3.76
N PHE A 18 0.73 9.18 -4.10
CA PHE A 18 2.15 9.44 -4.28
C PHE A 18 2.52 10.66 -3.46
N ASP A 19 3.60 10.55 -2.69
CA ASP A 19 4.19 11.69 -2.00
C ASP A 19 5.57 11.96 -2.56
N GLY A 20 5.76 13.13 -3.17
CA GLY A 20 6.94 13.48 -3.95
C GLY A 20 7.84 14.45 -3.20
N HIS A 21 9.12 14.11 -3.07
CA HIS A 21 10.09 14.87 -2.28
C HIS A 21 11.34 15.26 -3.08
N GLY A 22 12.06 16.25 -2.57
CA GLY A 22 13.23 16.84 -3.22
C GLY A 22 12.88 17.81 -4.35
N LYS A 23 13.91 18.40 -4.98
CA LYS A 23 13.74 19.57 -5.89
C LYS A 23 12.80 19.32 -7.08
N LYS A 24 12.71 18.07 -7.56
CA LYS A 24 11.78 17.66 -8.63
C LYS A 24 10.79 16.59 -8.17
N GLY A 25 10.55 16.48 -6.86
CA GLY A 25 9.61 15.51 -6.28
C GLY A 25 8.22 15.60 -6.88
N ALA A 26 7.66 16.82 -6.97
CA ALA A 26 6.35 17.05 -7.58
C ALA A 26 6.27 16.61 -9.06
N GLN A 27 7.34 16.77 -9.83
CA GLN A 27 7.38 16.30 -11.22
C GLN A 27 7.40 14.76 -11.27
N LEU A 28 8.13 14.13 -10.35
CA LEU A 28 8.24 12.67 -10.28
C LEU A 28 6.93 12.03 -9.80
N SER A 29 6.30 12.57 -8.76
CA SER A 29 5.00 12.07 -8.28
C SER A 29 3.90 12.26 -9.33
N GLN A 30 3.92 13.37 -10.10
CA GLN A 30 3.02 13.56 -11.23
C GLN A 30 3.29 12.53 -12.35
N LEU A 31 4.55 12.26 -12.69
CA LEU A 31 4.91 11.23 -13.66
C LEU A 31 4.39 9.84 -13.26
N LEU A 32 4.51 9.49 -11.97
CA LEU A 32 3.95 8.25 -11.44
C LEU A 32 2.42 8.23 -11.56
N ALA A 33 1.76 9.32 -11.18
CA ALA A 33 0.31 9.45 -11.27
C ALA A 33 -0.21 9.31 -12.70
N ASP A 34 0.55 9.80 -13.68
CA ASP A 34 0.16 9.78 -15.10
C ASP A 34 0.42 8.43 -15.77
N LYS A 35 1.52 7.74 -15.41
CA LYS A 35 2.04 6.63 -16.24
C LYS A 35 2.38 5.33 -15.51
N LEU A 36 2.56 5.35 -14.18
CA LEU A 36 2.98 4.12 -13.47
C LEU A 36 1.96 3.01 -13.71
N CYS A 37 0.69 3.32 -13.51
CA CYS A 37 -0.37 2.33 -13.62
C CYS A 37 -0.47 1.76 -15.04
N ASP A 38 -0.41 2.63 -16.06
CA ASP A 38 -0.42 2.22 -17.48
C ASP A 38 0.77 1.30 -17.82
N SER A 39 1.93 1.51 -17.17
CA SER A 39 3.11 0.65 -17.35
C SER A 39 2.98 -0.75 -16.73
N LEU A 40 2.05 -0.93 -15.79
CA LEU A 40 1.80 -2.21 -15.12
C LEU A 40 0.77 -3.07 -15.88
N ASP A 41 0.06 -2.50 -16.87
CA ASP A 41 -1.09 -3.11 -17.56
C ASP A 41 -0.71 -4.04 -18.71
N HIS A 42 0.55 -4.47 -18.82
CA HIS A 42 0.95 -5.34 -19.92
C HIS A 42 0.52 -6.78 -19.64
N ARG A 43 -0.24 -7.37 -20.58
CA ARG A 43 -0.67 -8.78 -20.54
C ARG A 43 0.52 -9.74 -20.62
N GLU A 44 0.34 -10.92 -20.02
CA GLU A 44 1.33 -12.00 -20.01
C GLU A 44 1.61 -12.59 -21.41
N PRO A 45 2.86 -13.06 -21.67
CA PRO A 45 4.10 -12.60 -21.07
C PRO A 45 4.97 -11.87 -22.09
N CYS A 46 5.42 -10.67 -21.73
CA CYS A 46 6.59 -10.02 -22.30
C CYS A 46 7.82 -10.09 -21.37
N TRP A 47 7.71 -10.72 -20.19
CA TRP A 47 8.78 -10.81 -19.18
C TRP A 47 8.71 -12.08 -18.32
N GLY A 48 9.87 -12.65 -18.02
CA GLY A 48 10.08 -13.82 -17.15
C GLY A 48 11.14 -13.58 -16.07
N LYS A 49 11.47 -14.62 -15.31
CA LYS A 49 12.53 -14.61 -14.28
C LYS A 49 13.84 -13.99 -14.77
N GLN A 50 14.25 -14.31 -16.00
CA GLN A 50 15.49 -13.80 -16.58
C GLN A 50 15.42 -12.31 -16.92
N ASP A 51 14.25 -11.78 -17.26
CA ASP A 51 14.08 -10.34 -17.50
C ASP A 51 14.24 -9.54 -16.22
N LEU A 52 13.66 -10.02 -15.11
CA LEU A 52 13.88 -9.40 -13.80
C LEU A 52 15.35 -9.51 -13.38
N LYS A 53 16.01 -10.63 -13.66
CA LYS A 53 17.45 -10.79 -13.40
C LYS A 53 18.29 -9.79 -14.20
N ARG A 54 17.98 -9.62 -15.49
CA ARG A 54 18.63 -8.63 -16.37
C ARG A 54 18.40 -7.20 -15.88
N LEU A 55 17.22 -6.91 -15.36
CA LEU A 55 16.92 -5.61 -14.79
C LEU A 55 17.76 -5.34 -13.53
N VAL A 56 17.90 -6.33 -12.63
CA VAL A 56 18.81 -6.23 -11.47
C VAL A 56 20.28 -6.07 -11.90
N GLN A 57 20.71 -6.75 -12.97
CA GLN A 57 22.03 -6.54 -13.57
C GLN A 57 22.21 -5.10 -14.07
N GLU A 58 21.20 -4.54 -14.70
CA GLU A 58 21.24 -3.15 -15.19
C GLU A 58 21.31 -2.15 -14.03
N TYR A 59 20.57 -2.35 -12.93
CA TYR A 59 20.76 -1.57 -11.71
C TYR A 59 22.21 -1.66 -11.19
N ALA A 60 22.80 -2.87 -11.13
CA ALA A 60 24.19 -3.05 -10.70
C ALA A 60 25.19 -2.37 -11.65
N ARG A 61 24.88 -2.29 -12.95
CA ARG A 61 25.69 -1.62 -13.95
C ARG A 61 25.58 -0.09 -13.86
N ARG A 62 24.37 0.46 -13.68
CA ARG A 62 24.13 1.91 -13.57
C ARG A 62 24.58 2.50 -12.23
N PHE A 63 24.58 1.69 -11.17
CA PHE A 63 24.94 2.12 -9.82
C PHE A 63 26.15 1.33 -9.26
N PRO A 64 27.34 1.46 -9.87
CA PRO A 64 28.50 0.63 -9.54
C PRO A 64 29.17 0.99 -8.20
N GLU A 65 28.90 2.19 -7.67
CA GLU A 65 29.52 2.77 -6.46
C GLU A 65 29.16 2.01 -5.17
N GLY A 66 28.05 1.27 -5.17
CA GLY A 66 27.58 0.51 -4.03
C GLY A 66 27.60 -1.00 -4.25
N ASN A 67 27.44 -1.74 -3.15
CA ASN A 67 27.42 -3.20 -3.15
C ASN A 67 26.00 -3.79 -3.12
N TYR A 68 24.96 -2.96 -2.91
CA TYR A 68 23.59 -3.44 -2.73
C TYR A 68 23.11 -4.28 -3.92
N TRP A 69 23.16 -3.72 -5.14
CA TRP A 69 22.69 -4.40 -6.34
C TRP A 69 23.58 -5.58 -6.76
N LYS A 70 24.90 -5.50 -6.50
CA LYS A 70 25.83 -6.63 -6.72
C LYS A 70 25.49 -7.80 -5.80
N HIS A 71 25.24 -7.53 -4.52
CA HIS A 71 24.82 -8.54 -3.55
C HIS A 71 23.45 -9.11 -3.90
N LYS A 72 22.49 -8.26 -4.28
CA LYS A 72 21.16 -8.68 -4.72
C LYS A 72 21.24 -9.57 -5.96
N LEU A 73 22.10 -9.24 -6.92
CA LEU A 73 22.34 -10.08 -8.09
C LEU A 73 22.93 -11.44 -7.71
N ALA A 74 23.93 -11.46 -6.82
CA ALA A 74 24.54 -12.70 -6.32
C ALA A 74 23.55 -13.60 -5.55
N THR A 75 22.56 -12.99 -4.89
CA THR A 75 21.52 -13.69 -4.11
C THR A 75 20.17 -13.75 -4.84
N PHE A 76 20.13 -13.43 -6.14
CA PHE A 76 18.89 -13.28 -6.91
C PHE A 76 18.00 -14.51 -6.86
N GLU A 77 18.58 -15.71 -6.93
CA GLU A 77 17.81 -16.96 -6.87
C GLU A 77 17.06 -17.10 -5.54
N LYS A 78 17.72 -16.77 -4.41
CA LYS A 78 17.09 -16.78 -3.09
C LYS A 78 15.98 -15.72 -3.00
N PHE A 79 16.22 -14.53 -3.54
CA PHE A 79 15.22 -13.47 -3.62
C PHE A 79 14.00 -13.92 -4.43
N TYR A 80 14.21 -14.47 -5.62
CA TYR A 80 13.14 -14.91 -6.51
C TYR A 80 12.29 -16.02 -5.87
N GLU A 81 12.94 -17.05 -5.33
CA GLU A 81 12.24 -18.14 -4.66
C GLU A 81 11.44 -17.65 -3.45
N LYS A 82 12.01 -16.73 -2.64
CA LYS A 82 11.35 -16.22 -1.43
C LYS A 82 10.17 -15.29 -1.76
N PHE A 83 10.36 -14.30 -2.63
CA PHE A 83 9.41 -13.19 -2.79
C PHE A 83 8.52 -13.31 -4.03
N ILE A 84 8.99 -13.96 -5.11
CA ILE A 84 8.24 -14.06 -6.37
C ILE A 84 7.56 -15.43 -6.49
N ARG A 85 8.29 -16.53 -6.31
CA ARG A 85 7.68 -17.87 -6.42
C ARG A 85 6.79 -18.20 -5.22
N ASN A 86 7.35 -18.14 -4.00
CA ASN A 86 6.65 -18.63 -2.81
C ASN A 86 5.90 -17.56 -2.01
N CYS A 87 6.06 -16.27 -2.34
CA CYS A 87 5.37 -15.15 -1.68
C CYS A 87 5.44 -15.18 -0.14
N ASN A 88 6.65 -15.06 0.41
CA ASN A 88 6.85 -15.16 1.86
C ASN A 88 6.49 -13.88 2.65
N SER A 89 5.73 -12.94 2.08
CA SER A 89 5.34 -11.69 2.75
C SER A 89 4.51 -11.90 4.02
N LYS A 90 3.90 -13.09 4.20
CA LYS A 90 3.23 -13.49 5.44
C LYS A 90 4.16 -13.74 6.62
N GLN A 91 5.33 -14.38 6.43
CA GLN A 91 6.22 -14.72 7.55
C GLN A 91 6.78 -13.49 8.25
N GLU A 92 6.80 -12.33 7.59
CA GLU A 92 7.30 -11.08 8.18
C GLU A 92 6.18 -10.20 8.77
N LEU A 93 4.90 -10.51 8.53
CA LEU A 93 3.74 -9.78 9.09
C LEU A 93 3.01 -10.53 10.22
N LEU A 94 3.04 -11.86 10.25
CA LEU A 94 2.34 -12.67 11.26
C LEU A 94 3.25 -13.28 12.32
N LEU A 95 4.57 -13.14 12.20
CA LEU A 95 5.54 -13.72 13.13
C LEU A 95 6.71 -12.76 13.35
N MET A 96 6.52 -11.77 14.21
CA MET A 96 7.55 -11.26 15.14
C MET A 96 6.87 -10.67 16.39
N GLU A 97 6.08 -11.49 17.10
CA GLU A 97 6.30 -11.59 18.56
C GLU A 97 7.38 -12.65 18.74
N GLU A 98 8.41 -12.36 19.55
CA GLU A 98 9.49 -13.30 19.84
C GLU A 98 8.92 -14.55 20.52
N GLY A 99 8.87 -15.69 19.81
CA GLY A 99 8.43 -16.95 20.43
C GLY A 99 8.35 -18.17 19.52
N ASP A 100 7.65 -18.09 18.37
CA ASP A 100 7.24 -19.31 17.65
C ASP A 100 7.99 -19.55 16.33
N ASN A 101 9.30 -19.81 16.45
CA ASN A 101 10.12 -20.31 15.35
C ASN A 101 10.11 -21.85 15.30
N ALA A 102 9.08 -22.49 14.74
CA ALA A 102 9.20 -23.92 14.40
C ALA A 102 8.24 -24.50 13.34
N VAL A 103 7.06 -23.93 13.06
CA VAL A 103 6.01 -24.75 12.39
C VAL A 103 5.80 -24.48 10.88
N LEU A 104 6.33 -23.40 10.29
CA LEU A 104 5.90 -22.99 8.94
C LEU A 104 6.94 -23.14 7.82
N VAL A 105 8.06 -23.82 8.03
CA VAL A 105 9.14 -23.97 7.02
C VAL A 105 8.85 -25.05 5.96
N GLN A 106 7.78 -25.84 6.07
CA GLN A 106 7.65 -27.08 5.28
C GLN A 106 6.65 -27.08 4.12
N ASN A 107 6.01 -25.98 3.72
CA ASN A 107 5.04 -26.06 2.62
C ASN A 107 5.14 -24.90 1.63
N GLY A 108 5.88 -25.15 0.54
CA GLY A 108 5.76 -24.38 -0.69
C GLY A 108 4.35 -24.45 -1.25
N GLY A 109 3.93 -23.36 -1.90
CA GLY A 109 2.69 -23.23 -2.71
C GLY A 109 1.51 -24.07 -2.25
N ARG A 110 0.89 -23.76 -1.12
CA ARG A 110 -0.34 -24.46 -0.70
C ARG A 110 -1.53 -23.96 -1.51
N MET A 111 -2.27 -24.93 -2.06
CA MET A 111 -3.44 -24.78 -2.94
C MET A 111 -4.35 -23.63 -2.50
N ILE A 112 -4.91 -22.86 -3.45
CA ILE A 112 -5.89 -21.82 -3.17
C ILE A 112 -7.22 -22.46 -2.70
N PHE A 113 -7.52 -23.70 -3.08
CA PHE A 113 -8.73 -24.43 -2.69
C PHE A 113 -8.45 -25.87 -2.26
N ASP A 114 -9.22 -26.41 -1.30
CA ASP A 114 -9.21 -27.84 -1.00
C ASP A 114 -10.00 -28.64 -2.05
N LYS A 115 -9.94 -29.98 -1.96
CA LYS A 115 -10.65 -30.89 -2.88
C LYS A 115 -12.18 -30.74 -2.84
N MET A 116 -12.70 -29.96 -1.90
CA MET A 116 -14.13 -29.67 -1.71
C MET A 116 -14.49 -28.23 -2.13
N GLY A 117 -13.53 -27.44 -2.63
CA GLY A 117 -13.75 -26.07 -3.09
C GLY A 117 -13.65 -24.99 -2.01
N ASN A 118 -13.12 -25.31 -0.81
CA ASN A 118 -12.92 -24.31 0.25
C ASN A 118 -11.62 -23.54 0.04
N ILE A 119 -11.63 -22.21 0.16
CA ILE A 119 -10.42 -21.39 -0.03
C ILE A 119 -9.44 -21.64 1.12
N ILE A 120 -8.26 -22.22 0.83
CA ILE A 120 -7.22 -22.55 1.83
C ILE A 120 -6.27 -21.37 2.08
N ASP A 121 -5.96 -20.54 1.08
CA ASP A 121 -5.13 -19.34 1.26
C ASP A 121 -5.84 -18.08 0.73
N LYS A 122 -6.45 -17.34 1.65
CA LYS A 122 -7.23 -16.11 1.40
C LYS A 122 -6.38 -14.83 1.32
N ILE A 123 -5.06 -14.96 1.46
CA ILE A 123 -4.12 -13.83 1.57
C ILE A 123 -2.98 -13.92 0.53
N ALA A 124 -2.72 -15.10 -0.05
CA ALA A 124 -1.83 -15.28 -1.20
C ALA A 124 -2.65 -15.48 -2.49
N LEU A 125 -3.39 -14.44 -2.88
CA LEU A 125 -4.31 -14.47 -4.03
C LEU A 125 -3.60 -14.23 -5.38
N LEU A 126 -2.30 -13.94 -5.34
CA LEU A 126 -1.49 -13.64 -6.51
C LEU A 126 -0.79 -14.88 -7.04
N THR A 127 -0.67 -14.97 -8.36
CA THR A 127 0.20 -15.95 -9.01
C THR A 127 1.67 -15.49 -8.96
N GLU A 128 2.60 -16.39 -9.33
CA GLU A 128 4.01 -16.03 -9.52
C GLU A 128 4.16 -14.91 -10.56
N LEU A 129 3.35 -14.96 -11.62
CA LEU A 129 3.38 -14.01 -12.72
C LEU A 129 2.82 -12.64 -12.32
N ASP A 130 1.74 -12.58 -11.53
CA ASP A 130 1.22 -11.33 -10.96
C ASP A 130 2.29 -10.60 -10.13
N ARG A 131 3.00 -11.34 -9.26
CA ARG A 131 4.09 -10.79 -8.45
C ARG A 131 5.24 -10.35 -9.33
N LEU A 132 5.66 -11.19 -10.28
CA LEU A 132 6.72 -10.86 -11.21
C LEU A 132 6.40 -9.57 -11.97
N ARG A 133 5.17 -9.39 -12.45
CA ARG A 133 4.71 -8.19 -13.14
C ARG A 133 4.85 -6.95 -12.27
N LEU A 134 4.41 -7.00 -11.02
CA LEU A 134 4.49 -5.86 -10.10
C LEU A 134 5.95 -5.51 -9.78
N PHE A 135 6.78 -6.49 -9.41
CA PHE A 135 8.19 -6.26 -9.13
C PHE A 135 8.96 -5.75 -10.35
N TYR A 136 8.76 -6.37 -11.51
CA TYR A 136 9.41 -5.97 -12.75
C TYR A 136 8.94 -4.59 -13.20
N GLY A 137 7.64 -4.34 -13.22
CA GLY A 137 7.06 -3.07 -13.68
C GLY A 137 7.50 -1.88 -12.83
N PHE A 138 7.47 -2.02 -11.50
CA PHE A 138 7.95 -0.96 -10.59
C PHE A 138 9.43 -0.67 -10.79
N ALA A 139 10.27 -1.72 -10.84
CA ALA A 139 11.71 -1.56 -11.03
C ALA A 139 12.05 -1.01 -12.43
N LYS A 140 11.36 -1.46 -13.47
CA LYS A 140 11.60 -1.00 -14.84
C LYS A 140 11.19 0.45 -15.02
N PHE A 141 9.99 0.80 -14.55
CA PHE A 141 9.50 2.17 -14.59
C PHE A 141 10.44 3.12 -13.84
N ASP A 142 10.87 2.72 -12.64
CA ASP A 142 11.83 3.49 -11.85
C ASP A 142 13.15 3.72 -12.59
N LEU A 143 13.74 2.68 -13.15
CA LEU A 143 15.03 2.76 -13.83
C LEU A 143 14.97 3.54 -15.16
N ASP A 144 13.88 3.39 -15.92
CA ASP A 144 13.74 3.95 -17.26
C ASP A 144 13.09 5.33 -17.29
N GLN A 145 12.32 5.71 -16.26
CA GLN A 145 11.54 6.96 -16.26
C GLN A 145 11.84 7.84 -15.04
N CYS A 146 12.00 7.27 -13.85
CA CYS A 146 12.20 8.05 -12.63
C CYS A 146 13.67 8.44 -12.41
N CYS A 147 14.61 7.53 -12.66
CA CYS A 147 16.04 7.76 -12.42
C CYS A 147 16.64 8.86 -13.32
N ASP A 148 16.00 9.20 -14.44
CA ASP A 148 16.50 10.23 -15.36
C ASP A 148 16.06 11.65 -14.97
N LEU A 149 15.14 11.81 -14.01
CA LEU A 149 14.60 13.12 -13.64
C LEU A 149 15.57 13.95 -12.78
N GLY A 150 16.47 13.32 -12.03
CA GLY A 150 17.48 14.00 -11.21
C GLY A 150 17.92 13.19 -10.00
N THR A 151 19.07 13.54 -9.43
CA THR A 151 19.74 12.69 -8.44
C THR A 151 19.09 12.61 -7.06
N ALA A 152 18.31 13.64 -6.69
CA ALA A 152 17.72 13.81 -5.36
C ALA A 152 16.19 14.05 -5.42
N ALA A 153 15.54 13.68 -6.53
CA ALA A 153 14.09 13.72 -6.63
C ALA A 153 13.56 12.31 -6.37
N GLY A 154 12.60 12.18 -5.46
CA GLY A 154 12.01 10.90 -5.14
C GLY A 154 10.49 11.00 -4.97
N SER A 155 9.85 9.84 -4.90
CA SER A 155 8.44 9.75 -4.53
C SER A 155 8.15 8.39 -3.91
N THR A 156 7.25 8.40 -2.93
CA THR A 156 6.56 7.20 -2.46
C THR A 156 5.46 6.80 -3.45
N ALA A 157 4.98 5.57 -3.34
CA ALA A 157 3.85 5.06 -4.09
C ALA A 157 3.11 3.99 -3.28
N SER A 158 1.88 4.30 -2.90
CA SER A 158 0.95 3.38 -2.25
C SER A 158 -0.26 3.19 -3.15
N SER A 159 -0.48 1.97 -3.63
CA SER A 159 -1.54 1.69 -4.60
C SER A 159 -2.40 0.52 -4.17
N ILE A 160 -3.68 0.60 -4.52
CA ILE A 160 -4.62 -0.52 -4.46
C ILE A 160 -5.06 -0.93 -5.86
N PHE A 161 -5.28 -2.23 -6.04
CA PHE A 161 -5.92 -2.79 -7.22
C PHE A 161 -7.06 -3.70 -6.75
N LEU A 162 -8.29 -3.35 -7.11
CA LEU A 162 -9.48 -4.11 -6.78
C LEU A 162 -9.96 -4.86 -8.01
N TYR A 163 -10.16 -6.17 -7.87
CA TYR A 163 -10.71 -7.03 -8.92
C TYR A 163 -11.98 -7.71 -8.41
N PRO A 164 -12.99 -7.90 -9.27
CA PRO A 164 -14.06 -8.84 -8.96
C PRO A 164 -13.45 -10.23 -8.68
N TYR A 165 -13.92 -10.90 -7.63
CA TYR A 165 -13.55 -12.28 -7.35
C TYR A 165 -14.61 -13.21 -7.96
N ASP A 166 -14.38 -13.64 -9.20
CA ASP A 166 -15.23 -14.65 -9.83
C ASP A 166 -14.91 -16.03 -9.24
N ASN A 167 -15.95 -16.72 -8.75
CA ASN A 167 -15.83 -18.15 -8.46
C ASN A 167 -15.48 -18.84 -9.80
N PRO A 168 -14.43 -19.70 -9.87
CA PRO A 168 -14.06 -20.39 -11.10
C PRO A 168 -15.18 -21.25 -11.72
N ASN A 169 -16.25 -21.53 -10.97
CA ASN A 169 -17.45 -22.25 -11.43
C ASN A 169 -18.58 -21.33 -11.94
N THR A 170 -18.42 -20.01 -11.89
CA THR A 170 -19.41 -19.07 -12.46
C THR A 170 -19.26 -19.12 -13.97
N PRO A 171 -20.33 -19.41 -14.75
CA PRO A 171 -20.23 -19.38 -16.20
C PRO A 171 -19.71 -18.01 -16.62
N VAL A 172 -18.62 -18.00 -17.39
CA VAL A 172 -18.14 -16.81 -18.09
C VAL A 172 -19.21 -16.46 -19.11
N ASN A 173 -20.25 -15.73 -18.69
CA ASN A 173 -21.15 -15.10 -19.61
C ASN A 173 -20.30 -14.05 -20.33
N GLY A 174 -20.00 -14.31 -21.61
CA GLY A 174 -19.28 -13.37 -22.45
C GLY A 174 -19.96 -12.01 -22.41
N GLY A 175 -19.21 -10.98 -22.01
CA GLY A 175 -19.72 -9.64 -21.72
C GLY A 175 -19.90 -9.46 -20.20
N LYS A 176 -19.16 -8.56 -19.58
CA LYS A 176 -19.20 -7.14 -19.92
C LYS A 176 -17.89 -6.44 -19.60
N ASP A 177 -17.33 -5.75 -20.59
CA ASP A 177 -16.45 -4.58 -20.43
C ASP A 177 -17.26 -3.39 -19.87
N ASP A 178 -17.98 -3.60 -18.76
CA ASP A 178 -18.80 -2.58 -18.14
C ASP A 178 -18.33 -2.40 -16.70
N ASP A 179 -17.68 -1.27 -16.45
CA ASP A 179 -17.18 -0.83 -15.16
C ASP A 179 -18.28 -0.59 -14.12
N SER A 180 -19.55 -0.80 -14.47
CA SER A 180 -20.69 -0.85 -13.54
C SER A 180 -20.44 -1.69 -12.29
N TRP A 181 -19.60 -2.74 -12.36
CA TRP A 181 -19.26 -3.56 -11.19
C TRP A 181 -18.61 -2.73 -10.07
N ILE A 182 -17.88 -1.66 -10.38
CA ILE A 182 -17.24 -0.77 -9.41
C ILE A 182 -18.26 -0.15 -8.44
N ILE A 183 -19.50 0.03 -8.90
CA ILE A 183 -20.57 0.72 -8.16
C ILE A 183 -21.48 -0.26 -7.42
N SER A 184 -21.66 -1.49 -7.95
CA SER A 184 -22.70 -2.41 -7.48
C SER A 184 -22.21 -3.84 -7.23
N HIS A 185 -20.92 -4.07 -6.99
CA HIS A 185 -20.43 -5.43 -6.76
C HIS A 185 -21.07 -6.02 -5.48
N SER A 186 -21.90 -7.04 -5.66
CA SER A 186 -22.56 -7.80 -4.58
C SER A 186 -21.79 -9.06 -4.18
N GLY A 187 -20.56 -9.21 -4.70
CA GLY A 187 -19.68 -10.34 -4.46
C GLY A 187 -18.43 -9.97 -3.68
N LEU A 188 -17.50 -10.92 -3.62
CA LEU A 188 -16.16 -10.71 -3.07
C LEU A 188 -15.28 -9.99 -4.08
N LEU A 189 -14.28 -9.28 -3.57
CA LEU A 189 -13.26 -8.58 -4.32
C LEU A 189 -11.88 -9.08 -3.87
N LYS A 190 -11.00 -9.27 -4.86
CA LYS A 190 -9.56 -9.41 -4.61
C LYS A 190 -8.96 -8.02 -4.53
N LEU A 191 -8.57 -7.62 -3.32
CA LEU A 191 -7.79 -6.41 -3.06
C LEU A 191 -6.31 -6.74 -3.10
N ILE A 192 -5.56 -6.05 -3.94
CA ILE A 192 -4.10 -6.06 -3.95
C ILE A 192 -3.62 -4.71 -3.45
N VAL A 193 -2.69 -4.70 -2.51
CA VAL A 193 -2.03 -3.50 -1.99
C VAL A 193 -0.56 -3.57 -2.33
N THR A 194 -0.03 -2.49 -2.91
CA THR A 194 1.40 -2.33 -3.16
C THR A 194 1.93 -1.11 -2.42
N GLN A 195 3.05 -1.26 -1.74
CA GLN A 195 3.63 -0.21 -0.90
C GLN A 195 5.10 0.05 -1.25
N VAL A 196 5.43 1.32 -1.50
CA VAL A 196 6.81 1.83 -1.61
C VAL A 196 6.87 3.17 -0.84
N GLY A 197 7.41 3.15 0.38
CA GLY A 197 7.57 4.36 1.21
C GLY A 197 6.78 4.25 2.50
N ASP A 198 6.26 5.36 3.00
CA ASP A 198 5.63 5.54 4.32
C ASP A 198 4.18 6.02 4.27
N SER A 199 3.63 6.33 3.09
CA SER A 199 2.19 6.53 2.91
C SER A 199 1.39 5.30 3.39
N LYS A 200 0.15 5.49 3.85
CA LYS A 200 -0.66 4.43 4.44
C LYS A 200 -1.91 4.11 3.63
N ILE A 201 -2.27 2.83 3.63
CA ILE A 201 -3.59 2.35 3.18
C ILE A 201 -4.30 1.73 4.37
N ILE A 202 -5.44 2.29 4.73
CA ILE A 202 -6.23 1.92 5.91
C ILE A 202 -7.58 1.39 5.43
N LEU A 203 -7.97 0.23 5.94
CA LEU A 203 -9.28 -0.38 5.70
C LEU A 203 -10.17 -0.15 6.91
N CYS A 204 -11.41 0.28 6.67
CA CYS A 204 -12.46 0.31 7.68
C CYS A 204 -13.32 -0.96 7.52
N ASP A 205 -13.34 -1.81 8.54
CA ASP A 205 -14.23 -2.97 8.55
C ASP A 205 -15.70 -2.59 8.87
N GLN A 206 -16.58 -3.60 8.92
CA GLN A 206 -18.01 -3.42 9.22
C GLN A 206 -18.29 -2.85 10.61
N ASP A 207 -17.37 -3.01 11.57
CA ASP A 207 -17.51 -2.53 12.95
C ASP A 207 -16.95 -1.11 13.13
N GLY A 208 -16.43 -0.51 12.05
CA GLY A 208 -15.79 0.80 12.09
C GLY A 208 -14.37 0.76 12.66
N ILE A 209 -13.71 -0.40 12.65
CA ILE A 209 -12.33 -0.56 13.12
C ILE A 209 -11.35 -0.39 11.97
N ALA A 210 -10.28 0.35 12.24
CA ALA A 210 -9.20 0.62 11.30
C ALA A 210 -8.19 -0.53 11.26
N HIS A 211 -7.87 -0.98 10.05
CA HIS A 211 -6.82 -1.97 9.78
C HIS A 211 -5.78 -1.38 8.82
N SER A 212 -4.54 -1.23 9.26
CA SER A 212 -3.44 -0.81 8.36
C SER A 212 -3.07 -1.96 7.44
N LEU A 213 -3.18 -1.74 6.13
CA LEU A 213 -2.83 -2.71 5.09
C LEU A 213 -1.39 -2.57 4.58
N THR A 214 -0.63 -1.62 5.15
CA THR A 214 0.72 -1.26 4.72
C THR A 214 1.67 -1.20 5.90
N THR A 215 2.95 -1.48 5.64
CA THR A 215 4.04 -1.29 6.60
C THR A 215 4.98 -0.22 6.09
N THR A 216 5.32 0.75 6.93
CA THR A 216 6.16 1.89 6.54
C THR A 216 7.60 1.45 6.25
N HIS A 217 8.18 2.00 5.20
CA HIS A 217 9.56 1.75 4.79
C HIS A 217 10.50 2.78 5.40
N HIS A 218 10.64 2.74 6.73
CA HIS A 218 11.55 3.62 7.48
C HIS A 218 12.73 2.84 8.07
N THR A 219 13.81 3.55 8.41
CA THR A 219 14.97 2.99 9.13
C THR A 219 14.63 2.40 10.50
N ASN A 220 13.48 2.75 11.08
CA ASN A 220 13.01 2.22 12.35
C ASN A 220 12.42 0.81 12.19
N SER A 221 12.01 0.44 10.97
CA SER A 221 11.53 -0.90 10.66
C SER A 221 12.67 -1.92 10.77
N SER A 222 12.53 -2.88 11.67
CA SER A 222 13.49 -4.00 11.83
C SER A 222 13.71 -4.76 10.52
N ARG A 223 12.67 -4.85 9.67
CA ARG A 223 12.74 -5.49 8.36
C ARG A 223 13.62 -4.71 7.39
N GLU A 224 13.43 -3.39 7.31
CA GLU A 224 14.26 -2.56 6.42
C GLU A 224 15.71 -2.47 6.91
N ARG A 225 15.94 -2.43 8.23
CA ARG A 225 17.30 -2.55 8.79
C ARG A 225 17.97 -3.85 8.40
N ARG A 226 17.27 -4.98 8.50
CA ARG A 226 17.79 -6.29 8.07
C ARG A 226 18.05 -6.33 6.55
N ARG A 227 17.16 -5.78 5.73
CA ARG A 227 17.32 -5.71 4.26
C ARG A 227 18.54 -4.90 3.85
N LEU A 228 18.79 -3.79 4.54
CA LEU A 228 19.89 -2.86 4.27
C LEU A 228 21.17 -3.20 5.06
N SER A 229 21.15 -4.26 5.87
CA SER A 229 22.23 -4.62 6.80
C SER A 229 22.69 -3.44 7.67
N LEU A 230 21.73 -2.63 8.13
CA LEU A 230 21.99 -1.47 8.97
C LEU A 230 22.17 -1.87 10.43
N ASP A 231 23.26 -1.38 11.03
CA ASP A 231 23.46 -1.42 12.47
C ASP A 231 22.62 -0.30 13.13
N PRO A 232 21.64 -0.63 13.99
CA PRO A 232 20.84 0.38 14.68
C PRO A 232 21.67 1.30 15.59
N SER A 233 22.83 0.86 16.08
CA SER A 233 23.70 1.70 16.92
C SER A 233 24.39 2.84 16.15
N GLY A 234 24.44 2.75 14.82
CA GLY A 234 25.01 3.78 13.95
C GLY A 234 24.01 4.80 13.42
N LEU A 235 22.72 4.68 13.75
CA LEU A 235 21.68 5.61 13.33
C LEU A 235 21.55 6.74 14.36
N ASN A 236 22.08 7.91 14.04
CA ASN A 236 21.91 9.09 14.88
C ASN A 236 20.61 9.81 14.49
N PRO A 237 19.70 10.06 15.46
CA PRO A 237 18.54 10.91 15.23
C PRO A 237 18.99 12.33 14.86
N ASP A 238 18.26 12.97 13.95
CA ASP A 238 18.46 14.39 13.65
C ASP A 238 17.95 15.28 14.80
N ALA A 239 18.01 16.60 14.62
CA ALA A 239 17.57 17.57 15.62
C ALA A 239 16.07 17.48 15.96
N PHE A 240 15.28 16.76 15.16
CA PHE A 240 13.86 16.50 15.37
C PHE A 240 13.59 15.06 15.88
N GLY A 241 14.64 14.28 16.13
CA GLY A 241 14.55 12.91 16.61
C GLY A 241 14.30 11.87 15.51
N GLU A 242 14.39 12.24 14.23
CA GLU A 242 14.17 11.33 13.11
C GLU A 242 15.48 10.70 12.62
N THR A 243 15.44 9.38 12.40
CA THR A 243 16.58 8.60 11.90
C THR A 243 16.52 8.50 10.38
N ARG A 244 17.35 9.26 9.68
CA ARG A 244 17.38 9.27 8.21
C ARG A 244 18.39 8.26 7.65
N PHE A 245 18.00 7.51 6.63
CA PHE A 245 18.93 6.66 5.89
C PHE A 245 19.97 7.51 5.16
N LEU A 246 21.25 7.18 5.33
CA LEU A 246 22.40 7.96 4.83
C LEU A 246 22.33 9.45 5.21
N ASN A 247 21.72 9.77 6.36
CA ASN A 247 21.50 11.14 6.86
C ASN A 247 20.69 12.05 5.92
N ASN A 248 20.05 11.51 4.87
CA ASN A 248 19.40 12.32 3.84
C ASN A 248 18.02 11.81 3.41
N PHE A 249 17.75 10.51 3.52
CA PHE A 249 16.50 9.90 3.07
C PHE A 249 15.63 9.51 4.26
N ALA A 250 14.42 10.06 4.35
CA ALA A 250 13.43 9.62 5.34
C ALA A 250 12.98 8.17 5.05
N ASN A 251 12.74 7.88 3.77
CA ASN A 251 12.30 6.58 3.29
C ASN A 251 13.46 5.68 2.85
N THR A 252 13.34 4.39 3.17
CA THR A 252 14.28 3.33 2.75
C THR A 252 13.91 2.69 1.41
N ARG A 253 12.71 3.01 0.89
CA ARG A 253 12.24 2.64 -0.44
C ARG A 253 11.48 3.81 -1.08
N SER A 254 11.76 4.07 -2.34
CA SER A 254 11.17 5.14 -3.14
C SER A 254 11.46 4.92 -4.62
N PHE A 255 10.62 5.53 -5.46
CA PHE A 255 10.96 5.82 -6.85
C PHE A 255 11.89 7.04 -6.91
N GLY A 256 12.78 7.11 -7.91
CA GLY A 256 13.75 8.19 -8.01
C GLY A 256 14.89 8.02 -7.00
N ASP A 257 15.25 9.05 -6.23
CA ASP A 257 16.31 9.01 -5.21
C ASP A 257 17.59 8.30 -5.67
N VAL A 258 18.04 8.69 -6.87
CA VAL A 258 19.15 8.04 -7.59
C VAL A 258 20.42 7.97 -6.73
N ALA A 259 20.70 9.02 -5.95
CA ALA A 259 21.84 9.05 -5.03
C ALA A 259 21.79 7.96 -3.95
N GLY A 260 20.60 7.47 -3.59
CA GLY A 260 20.41 6.39 -2.62
C GLY A 260 20.39 4.99 -3.25
N LYS A 261 20.22 4.87 -4.57
CA LYS A 261 20.13 3.57 -5.26
C LYS A 261 21.36 2.69 -5.05
N PRO A 262 22.62 3.16 -5.15
CA PRO A 262 23.78 2.31 -4.91
C PRO A 262 23.78 1.62 -3.54
N TYR A 263 23.14 2.25 -2.56
CA TYR A 263 23.16 1.85 -1.15
C TYR A 263 21.90 1.10 -0.70
N GLY A 264 20.90 0.97 -1.56
CA GLY A 264 19.73 0.12 -1.31
C GLY A 264 18.40 0.83 -1.17
N ILE A 265 18.30 2.14 -1.46
CA ILE A 265 17.01 2.70 -1.85
C ILE A 265 16.52 1.93 -3.08
N SER A 266 15.26 1.52 -3.09
CA SER A 266 14.69 0.72 -4.18
C SER A 266 13.20 1.05 -4.35
N SER A 267 12.68 0.89 -5.56
CA SER A 267 11.24 0.99 -5.84
C SER A 267 10.52 -0.36 -5.66
N GLU A 268 11.18 -1.32 -4.99
CA GLU A 268 10.65 -2.66 -4.81
C GLU A 268 9.41 -2.64 -3.90
N PRO A 269 8.23 -3.01 -4.42
CA PRO A 269 7.02 -2.93 -3.64
C PRO A 269 6.96 -4.07 -2.64
N ASP A 270 6.46 -3.74 -1.46
CA ASP A 270 5.75 -4.73 -0.66
C ASP A 270 4.40 -5.02 -1.33
N ILE A 271 3.99 -6.29 -1.38
CA ILE A 271 2.74 -6.71 -2.01
C ILE A 271 1.93 -7.53 -1.01
N PHE A 272 0.71 -7.05 -0.76
CA PHE A 272 -0.28 -7.73 0.07
C PHE A 272 -1.52 -8.01 -0.77
N SER A 273 -2.22 -9.10 -0.48
CA SER A 273 -3.50 -9.39 -1.12
C SER A 273 -4.51 -9.89 -0.10
N PHE A 274 -5.75 -9.43 -0.24
CA PHE A 274 -6.84 -9.71 0.69
C PHE A 274 -8.11 -10.00 -0.09
N LEU A 275 -8.93 -10.90 0.44
CA LEU A 275 -10.28 -11.14 -0.02
C LEU A 275 -11.23 -10.34 0.86
N ILE A 276 -11.93 -9.38 0.26
CA ILE A 276 -12.83 -8.44 0.95
C ILE A 276 -14.19 -8.41 0.22
N GLY A 277 -15.17 -7.70 0.74
CA GLY A 277 -16.45 -7.44 0.06
C GLY A 277 -17.62 -8.20 0.66
N ASN A 278 -18.70 -8.27 -0.12
CA ASN A 278 -20.01 -8.64 0.39
C ASN A 278 -20.09 -10.13 0.79
N THR A 279 -20.59 -10.40 2.00
CA THR A 279 -20.69 -11.78 2.53
C THR A 279 -22.06 -12.42 2.42
N LEU A 280 -23.05 -11.74 1.83
CA LEU A 280 -24.45 -12.18 1.77
C LEU A 280 -24.60 -13.62 1.25
N HIS A 281 -23.85 -13.96 0.21
CA HIS A 281 -23.88 -15.27 -0.43
C HIS A 281 -22.87 -16.28 0.13
N LEU A 282 -22.07 -15.89 1.14
CA LEU A 282 -21.11 -16.79 1.78
C LEU A 282 -21.75 -17.54 2.96
N PRO A 283 -21.55 -18.86 3.07
CA PRO A 283 -21.88 -19.62 4.26
C PRO A 283 -21.22 -19.02 5.52
N ARG A 284 -21.92 -19.01 6.66
CA ARG A 284 -21.40 -18.46 7.93
C ARG A 284 -19.99 -18.94 8.30
N PRO A 285 -19.63 -20.23 8.17
CA PRO A 285 -18.27 -20.70 8.49
C PRO A 285 -17.17 -20.12 7.59
N GLU A 286 -17.52 -19.62 6.40
CA GLU A 286 -16.56 -19.01 5.48
C GLU A 286 -16.32 -17.52 5.76
N ARG A 287 -17.30 -16.85 6.38
CA ARG A 287 -17.21 -15.41 6.74
C ARG A 287 -16.12 -15.17 7.79
N SER A 288 -16.12 -15.96 8.86
CA SER A 288 -15.12 -15.87 9.95
C SER A 288 -13.70 -16.25 9.53
N LYS A 289 -13.53 -16.73 8.29
CA LYS A 289 -12.23 -17.05 7.70
C LYS A 289 -11.71 -15.93 6.79
N LEU A 290 -12.51 -14.89 6.50
CA LEU A 290 -12.04 -13.72 5.77
C LEU A 290 -11.11 -12.89 6.67
N PRO A 291 -10.08 -12.20 6.12
CA PRO A 291 -9.11 -11.46 6.92
C PRO A 291 -9.73 -10.39 7.83
N PHE A 292 -10.84 -9.78 7.41
CA PHE A 292 -11.51 -8.69 8.13
C PHE A 292 -13.00 -8.97 8.37
N ASN A 293 -13.39 -10.24 8.42
CA ASN A 293 -14.78 -10.71 8.59
C ASN A 293 -15.77 -10.35 7.46
N GLY A 294 -15.31 -9.63 6.42
CA GLY A 294 -16.10 -9.24 5.26
C GLY A 294 -17.01 -8.03 5.51
N ASP A 295 -17.74 -7.63 4.46
CA ASP A 295 -18.62 -6.45 4.45
C ASP A 295 -17.87 -5.16 4.86
N GLU A 296 -16.66 -4.97 4.36
CA GLU A 296 -15.85 -3.80 4.65
C GLU A 296 -16.43 -2.52 4.03
N CYS A 297 -16.19 -1.39 4.69
CA CYS A 297 -16.92 -0.15 4.46
C CYS A 297 -16.22 0.78 3.46
N PHE A 298 -14.91 1.00 3.64
CA PHE A 298 -14.09 1.82 2.75
C PHE A 298 -12.59 1.57 2.94
N LEU A 299 -11.82 2.04 1.97
CA LEU A 299 -10.38 2.22 2.05
C LEU A 299 -10.05 3.71 2.10
N ALA A 300 -9.11 4.10 2.96
CA ALA A 300 -8.50 5.42 2.99
C ALA A 300 -7.01 5.29 2.65
N LEU A 301 -6.59 5.94 1.56
CA LEU A 301 -5.18 6.07 1.21
C LEU A 301 -4.74 7.47 1.61
N VAL A 302 -3.71 7.57 2.44
CA VAL A 302 -3.25 8.83 3.02
C VAL A 302 -1.73 8.95 2.98
N THR A 303 -1.22 10.16 2.76
CA THR A 303 0.21 10.44 2.92
C THR A 303 0.58 10.61 4.39
N ASP A 304 1.88 10.64 4.66
CA ASP A 304 2.46 10.87 5.97
C ASP A 304 2.07 12.22 6.59
N GLY A 305 1.82 13.25 5.76
CA GLY A 305 1.23 14.53 6.17
C GLY A 305 -0.08 14.38 6.96
N ILE A 306 -0.79 13.26 6.80
CA ILE A 306 -1.97 12.89 7.60
C ILE A 306 -1.59 11.88 8.68
N SER A 307 -0.92 10.77 8.33
CA SER A 307 -0.68 9.67 9.28
C SER A 307 0.33 10.00 10.39
N ASN A 308 1.14 11.05 10.23
CA ASN A 308 2.01 11.58 11.29
C ASN A 308 1.22 12.42 12.30
N LYS A 309 0.01 12.88 11.94
CA LYS A 309 -0.85 13.71 12.81
C LYS A 309 -2.00 12.92 13.41
N LEU A 310 -2.49 11.90 12.72
CA LEU A 310 -3.63 11.09 13.12
C LEU A 310 -3.25 9.60 13.12
N ALA A 311 -3.61 8.90 14.20
CA ALA A 311 -3.58 7.45 14.22
C ALA A 311 -4.61 6.87 13.24
N ASP A 312 -4.41 5.61 12.83
CA ASP A 312 -5.25 5.00 11.79
C ASP A 312 -6.74 4.97 12.17
N GLN A 313 -7.05 4.72 13.44
CA GLN A 313 -8.43 4.79 13.96
C GLN A 313 -8.98 6.22 13.98
N GLU A 314 -8.16 7.25 14.21
CA GLU A 314 -8.61 8.65 14.16
C GLU A 314 -9.01 9.07 12.74
N VAL A 315 -8.30 8.57 11.73
CA VAL A 315 -8.64 8.80 10.31
C VAL A 315 -9.99 8.14 9.99
N VAL A 316 -10.16 6.87 10.38
CA VAL A 316 -11.43 6.14 10.16
C VAL A 316 -12.59 6.80 10.89
N ASP A 317 -12.44 7.12 12.17
CA ASP A 317 -13.49 7.77 12.96
C ASP A 317 -13.83 9.18 12.45
N LEU A 318 -12.85 9.92 11.93
CA LEU A 318 -13.10 11.22 11.31
C LEU A 318 -13.96 11.09 10.06
N ILE A 319 -13.69 10.09 9.21
CA ILE A 319 -14.49 9.82 8.03
C ILE A 319 -15.89 9.35 8.45
N THR A 320 -16.02 8.37 9.34
CA THR A 320 -17.32 7.82 9.75
C THR A 320 -18.17 8.86 10.49
N SER A 321 -17.58 9.65 11.40
CA SER A 321 -18.33 10.69 12.13
C SER A 321 -18.80 11.82 11.22
N THR A 322 -18.00 12.19 10.21
CA THR A 322 -18.38 13.14 9.17
C THR A 322 -19.57 12.60 8.37
N VAL A 323 -19.52 11.34 7.93
CA VAL A 323 -20.64 10.72 7.20
C VAL A 323 -21.89 10.62 8.06
N ASN A 324 -21.77 10.24 9.34
CA ASN A 324 -22.90 10.14 10.26
C ASN A 324 -23.58 11.50 10.48
N SER A 325 -22.79 12.57 10.56
CA SER A 325 -23.28 13.94 10.79
C SER A 325 -23.98 14.54 9.56
N TRP A 326 -23.42 14.32 8.37
CA TRP A 326 -23.89 14.93 7.13
C TRP A 326 -24.86 14.05 6.33
N GLY A 327 -24.90 12.76 6.63
CA GLY A 327 -25.71 11.74 5.95
C GLY A 327 -25.14 11.30 4.59
N LEU A 328 -25.52 10.09 4.16
CA LEU A 328 -24.97 9.42 2.97
C LEU A 328 -25.15 10.20 1.66
N LYS A 329 -26.18 11.04 1.57
CA LYS A 329 -26.46 11.87 0.39
C LYS A 329 -25.44 12.99 0.20
N LYS A 330 -24.97 13.61 1.28
CA LYS A 330 -24.04 14.76 1.22
C LYS A 330 -22.59 14.34 1.42
N ALA A 331 -22.33 13.37 2.31
CA ALA A 331 -21.00 12.90 2.62
C ALA A 331 -20.44 11.95 1.54
N THR A 332 -20.22 12.50 0.34
CA THR A 332 -19.49 11.84 -0.76
C THR A 332 -18.06 11.50 -0.35
N PRO A 333 -17.35 10.56 -1.02
CA PRO A 333 -15.96 10.24 -0.70
C PRO A 333 -15.07 11.46 -0.85
N GLN A 334 -15.35 12.27 -1.88
CA GLN A 334 -14.69 13.53 -2.13
C GLN A 334 -14.92 14.51 -0.96
N PHE A 335 -16.17 14.67 -0.51
CA PHE A 335 -16.50 15.53 0.62
C PHE A 335 -15.76 15.13 1.90
N VAL A 336 -15.76 13.85 2.27
CA VAL A 336 -15.09 13.39 3.50
C VAL A 336 -13.57 13.47 3.41
N ALA A 337 -12.99 13.30 2.21
CA ALA A 337 -11.58 13.53 1.98
C ALA A 337 -11.22 15.01 2.17
N GLU A 338 -12.04 15.93 1.64
CA GLU A 338 -11.90 17.37 1.85
C GLU A 338 -12.04 17.76 3.32
N GLU A 339 -13.03 17.22 4.05
CA GLU A 339 -13.18 17.46 5.49
C GLU A 339 -11.98 16.92 6.29
N THR A 340 -11.41 15.79 5.87
CA THR A 340 -10.18 15.25 6.45
C THR A 340 -9.00 16.20 6.25
N ILE A 341 -8.83 16.74 5.03
CA ILE A 341 -7.79 17.75 4.75
C ILE A 341 -8.02 19.03 5.55
N LYS A 342 -9.26 19.51 5.67
CA LYS A 342 -9.60 20.69 6.50
C LYS A 342 -9.26 20.47 7.97
N PHE A 343 -9.53 19.28 8.51
CA PHE A 343 -9.15 18.93 9.87
C PHE A 343 -7.62 18.98 10.04
N ILE A 344 -6.87 18.38 9.10
CA ILE A 344 -5.41 18.41 9.12
C ILE A 344 -4.88 19.85 9.05
N GLN A 345 -5.46 20.70 8.20
CA GLN A 345 -5.12 22.12 8.12
C GLN A 345 -5.36 22.85 9.45
N ALA A 346 -6.44 22.51 10.16
CA ALA A 346 -6.77 23.12 11.45
C ALA A 346 -5.81 22.73 12.60
N ILE A 347 -5.14 21.58 12.48
CA ILE A 347 -4.12 21.13 13.46
C ILE A 347 -2.69 21.26 12.96
N ALA A 348 -2.49 21.75 11.74
CA ALA A 348 -1.19 21.89 11.12
C ALA A 348 -0.38 23.02 11.80
N SER A 349 0.91 22.79 11.95
CA SER A 349 1.88 23.85 12.29
C SER A 349 2.57 24.38 11.02
N LYS A 350 3.35 25.47 11.17
CA LYS A 350 4.10 26.13 10.09
C LYS A 350 5.04 25.21 9.27
N HIS A 351 5.41 24.06 9.82
CA HIS A 351 6.31 23.07 9.22
C HIS A 351 5.58 21.75 8.87
N SER A 352 4.27 21.81 8.60
CA SER A 352 3.51 20.62 8.23
C SER A 352 3.73 20.25 6.77
N ASP A 353 3.76 18.94 6.51
CA ASP A 353 3.96 18.40 5.17
C ASP A 353 2.70 18.52 4.29
N ASN A 354 2.85 18.19 3.01
CA ASN A 354 1.74 18.03 2.09
C ASN A 354 0.86 16.86 2.53
N ALA A 355 -0.45 17.10 2.58
CA ALA A 355 -1.44 16.10 2.99
C ALA A 355 -2.31 15.73 1.79
N THR A 356 -2.34 14.44 1.46
CA THR A 356 -3.25 13.87 0.46
C THR A 356 -4.11 12.80 1.10
N CYS A 357 -5.42 12.85 0.84
CA CYS A 357 -6.39 11.85 1.29
C CYS A 357 -7.22 11.38 0.09
N LEU A 358 -7.33 10.07 -0.07
CA LEU A 358 -8.22 9.44 -1.04
C LEU A 358 -9.09 8.42 -0.33
N VAL A 359 -10.41 8.54 -0.47
CA VAL A 359 -11.39 7.61 0.11
C VAL A 359 -12.05 6.82 -1.01
N VAL A 360 -11.99 5.50 -0.91
CA VAL A 360 -12.61 4.56 -1.85
C VAL A 360 -13.73 3.83 -1.14
N ARG A 361 -14.97 4.04 -1.60
CA ARG A 361 -16.15 3.35 -1.06
C ARG A 361 -16.11 1.87 -1.42
N LEU A 362 -16.50 1.04 -0.46
CA LEU A 362 -16.78 -0.38 -0.67
C LEU A 362 -18.28 -0.64 -0.48
N SER A 363 -18.70 -1.89 -0.67
CA SER A 363 -20.11 -2.28 -0.70
C SER A 363 -20.89 -1.97 0.57
N ASN A 364 -20.22 -1.92 1.73
CA ASN A 364 -20.87 -1.69 3.02
C ASN A 364 -20.76 -0.21 3.52
N TRP A 365 -20.47 0.73 2.61
CA TRP A 365 -20.39 2.15 2.94
C TRP A 365 -21.66 2.65 3.65
N GLY A 366 -21.49 3.23 4.84
CA GLY A 366 -22.55 3.80 5.65
C GLY A 366 -23.16 2.85 6.67
N ASN A 367 -22.75 1.59 6.67
CA ASN A 367 -23.28 0.56 7.55
C ASN A 367 -22.22 0.11 8.56
N TRP A 368 -21.82 1.05 9.40
CA TRP A 368 -20.96 0.86 10.56
C TRP A 368 -21.69 1.34 11.83
N PRO A 369 -21.28 0.93 13.03
CA PRO A 369 -21.80 1.46 14.27
C PRO A 369 -21.64 2.99 14.36
N ASN A 370 -22.66 3.70 14.83
CA ASN A 370 -22.55 5.14 15.09
C ASN A 370 -21.77 5.39 16.38
N VAL A 371 -20.46 5.14 16.33
CA VAL A 371 -19.53 5.24 17.46
C VAL A 371 -18.28 5.98 16.98
N ASP A 372 -17.95 7.08 17.66
CA ASP A 372 -16.69 7.80 17.50
C ASP A 372 -15.78 7.47 18.68
N ARG A 373 -14.75 6.66 18.45
CA ARG A 373 -13.87 6.14 19.52
C ARG A 373 -12.78 7.14 19.88
N THR A 374 -12.49 8.06 18.98
CA THR A 374 -11.32 8.94 19.04
C THR A 374 -11.65 10.43 19.05
N GLY A 375 -12.93 10.80 19.11
CA GLY A 375 -13.40 12.19 19.11
C GLY A 375 -12.70 13.08 20.15
N LEU A 376 -12.52 12.59 21.38
CA LEU A 376 -11.82 13.34 22.45
C LEU A 376 -10.35 13.64 22.10
N GLN A 377 -9.65 12.69 21.46
CA GLN A 377 -8.25 12.86 21.06
C GLN A 377 -8.15 13.91 19.94
N ARG A 378 -9.07 13.87 18.98
CA ARG A 378 -9.17 14.85 17.89
C ARG A 378 -9.51 16.25 18.39
N GLU A 379 -10.45 16.36 19.33
CA GLU A 379 -10.79 17.64 19.99
C GLU A 379 -9.59 18.22 20.74
N THR A 380 -8.87 17.39 21.49
CA THR A 380 -7.65 17.80 22.22
C THR A 380 -6.60 18.35 21.26
N LYS A 381 -6.41 17.73 20.09
CA LYS A 381 -5.46 18.22 19.07
C LYS A 381 -5.86 19.60 18.52
N LEU A 382 -7.15 19.82 18.27
CA LEU A 382 -7.66 21.13 17.82
C LEU A 382 -7.43 22.22 18.88
N ILE A 383 -7.75 21.95 20.14
CA ILE A 383 -7.56 22.90 21.24
C ILE A 383 -6.07 23.26 21.39
N ASN A 384 -5.19 22.27 21.30
CA ASN A 384 -3.75 22.48 21.40
C ASN A 384 -3.22 23.35 20.25
N ALA A 385 -3.69 23.12 19.01
CA ALA A 385 -3.30 23.93 17.86
C ALA A 385 -3.70 25.41 18.03
N GLN A 386 -4.94 25.68 18.44
CA GLN A 386 -5.44 27.04 18.68
C GLN A 386 -4.71 27.75 19.85
N SER A 387 -4.40 27.00 20.90
CA SER A 387 -3.66 27.53 22.05
C SER A 387 -2.22 27.93 21.69
N SER A 388 -1.58 27.18 20.79
CA SER A 388 -0.25 27.49 20.27
C SER A 388 -0.25 28.74 19.41
N GLU A 389 -1.26 28.94 18.55
CA GLU A 389 -1.39 30.18 17.75
C GLU A 389 -1.58 31.41 18.64
N THR A 390 -2.35 31.29 19.72
CA THR A 390 -2.63 32.41 20.64
C THR A 390 -1.38 32.84 21.44
N LYS A 391 -0.39 31.96 21.62
CA LYS A 391 0.88 32.27 22.32
C LYS A 391 1.94 32.88 21.41
N LEU A 392 1.75 32.83 20.10
CA LEU A 392 2.67 33.35 19.08
C LEU A 392 2.28 34.74 18.56
N ASN A 393 1.07 35.19 18.88
CA ASN A 393 0.60 36.57 18.73
C ASN A 393 0.71 37.32 20.06
#